data_AF-A0A9P7DT05-F1
#
_entry.id   AF-A0A9P7DT05-F1
#
_cell.length_a   1.000
_cell.length_b   1.000
_cell.length_c   1.000
_cell.angle_alpha   90.00
_cell.angle_beta   90.00
_cell.angle_gamma   90.00
#
_symmetry.space_group_name_H-M   'P 1'
#
loop_
_entity.id
_entity.type
_entity.pdbx_description
1 polymer ?
#
loop_
_entity_poly.entity_id
_entity_poly.type
_entity_poly.pdbx_seq_one_letter_code
_entity_poly.pdbx_strand_id
1 'polypeptide(L)' 'MYAMLDHAHLPYNLWGKAALCAGYLFNHSKSHALEPSTTSFEMLHGKKPDISHLQVFGA' A
#
# COMPACT_ATOMS: atom_id res chain seq x y z
N MET A 1 -5.87 11.01 10.46
CA MET A 1 -5.37 9.78 9.81
C MET A 1 -5.12 8.77 10.93
N TYR A 2 -6.04 7.85 11.16
CA TYR A 2 -5.79 6.77 12.13
C TYR A 2 -4.71 5.85 11.54
N ALA A 3 -3.68 5.54 12.33
CA ALA A 3 -2.63 4.62 11.89
C ALA A 3 -3.24 3.23 11.65
N MET A 4 -2.76 2.49 10.63
CA MET A 4 -3.34 1.19 10.22
C MET A 4 -3.49 0.19 11.39
N LEU A 5 -2.57 0.22 12.35
CA LEU A 5 -2.61 -0.61 13.55
C LEU A 5 -3.75 -0.24 14.50
N ASP A 6 -3.98 1.06 14.70
CA ASP A 6 -5.02 1.58 15.59
C ASP A 6 -6.41 1.24 15.05
N HIS A 7 -6.60 1.41 13.74
CA HIS A 7 -7.84 1.04 13.05
C HIS A 7 -8.13 -0.46 13.11
N ALA A 8 -7.10 -1.30 13.00
CA ALA A 8 -7.24 -2.75 13.05
C ALA A 8 -7.20 -3.33 14.48
N HIS A 9 -7.06 -2.49 15.51
CA HIS A 9 -6.87 -2.91 16.90
C HIS A 9 -5.73 -3.94 17.09
N LEU A 10 -4.64 -3.75 16.35
CA LEU A 10 -3.49 -4.66 16.34
C LEU A 10 -2.36 -4.17 17.27
N PRO A 11 -1.58 -5.10 17.84
CA PRO A 11 -0.48 -4.73 18.74
C PRO A 11 0.64 -3.99 18.00
N TYR A 12 1.28 -3.04 18.70
CA TYR A 12 2.33 -2.18 18.14
C TYR A 12 3.58 -2.92 17.66
N ASN A 13 3.83 -4.15 18.12
CA ASN A 13 4.92 -4.98 17.61
C ASN A 13 4.76 -5.32 16.11
N LEU A 14 3.57 -5.13 15.53
CA LEU A 14 3.31 -5.31 14.11
C LEU A 14 3.58 -4.05 13.26
N TRP A 15 4.16 -2.99 13.83
CA TRP A 15 4.46 -1.74 13.12
C TRP A 15 5.26 -1.97 11.83
N GLY A 16 6.21 -2.91 11.82
CA GLY A 16 6.98 -3.24 10.62
C GLY A 16 6.11 -3.82 9.50
N LYS A 17 5.10 -4.63 9.83
CA LYS A 17 4.14 -5.15 8.85
C LYS A 17 3.24 -4.04 8.32
N ALA A 18 2.81 -3.13 9.18
CA ALA A 18 2.04 -1.96 8.77
C ALA A 18 2.84 -1.06 7.82
N ALA A 19 4.13 -0.80 8.12
CA ALA A 19 5.01 -0.02 7.28
C ALA A 19 5.23 -0.66 5.90
N LEU A 20 5.45 -1.98 5.85
CA LEU A 20 5.58 -2.72 4.59
C LEU A 20 4.29 -2.67 3.76
N CYS A 21 3.14 -2.85 4.38
CA CYS A 21 1.85 -2.76 3.69
C CYS A 21 1.60 -1.34 3.15
N ALA A 22 1.89 -0.31 3.95
CA ALA A 22 1.77 1.08 3.50
C ALA A 22 2.69 1.37 2.31
N GLY A 23 3.95 0.92 2.34
CA GLY A 23 4.88 1.07 1.22
C GLY A 23 4.45 0.30 -0.03
N TYR A 24 3.91 -0.90 0.14
CA TYR A 24 3.34 -1.68 -0.95
C TYR A 24 2.19 -0.94 -1.63
N LEU A 25 1.20 -0.47 -0.84
CA LEU A 25 0.07 0.30 -1.33
C LEU A 25 0.50 1.60 -2.00
N PHE A 26 1.49 2.29 -1.45
CA PHE A 26 2.04 3.51 -2.03
C PHE A 26 2.60 3.26 -3.44
N ASN A 27 3.32 2.16 -3.64
CA ASN A 27 3.88 1.80 -4.94
C ASN A 27 2.81 1.36 -5.97
N HIS A 28 1.68 0.84 -5.49
CA HIS A 28 0.57 0.35 -6.33
C HIS A 28 -0.56 1.38 -6.48
N SER A 29 -0.42 2.55 -5.85
CA SER A 29 -1.34 3.67 -5.96
C SER A 29 -0.79 4.72 -6.90
N LYS A 30 -1.68 5.49 -7.50
CA LYS A 30 -1.30 6.67 -8.28
C LYS A 30 -0.72 7.71 -7.33
N SER A 31 0.39 8.30 -7.72
CA SER A 31 1.00 9.42 -7.00
C SER A 31 0.92 10.68 -7.83
N HIS A 32 0.63 11.81 -7.20
CA HIS A 32 0.66 13.13 -7.86
C HIS A 32 2.05 13.51 -8.39
N ALA A 33 3.11 12.86 -7.89
CA ALA A 33 4.48 13.07 -8.35
C ALA A 33 4.80 12.36 -9.68
N LEU A 34 3.92 11.45 -10.13
CA LEU A 34 4.10 10.68 -11.36
C LEU A 34 3.14 11.17 -12.45
N GLU A 35 3.44 10.77 -13.69
CA GLU A 35 2.57 11.02 -14.84
C GLU A 35 1.12 10.63 -14.53
N PRO A 36 0.13 11.44 -14.98
CA PRO A 36 -1.27 11.17 -14.72
C PRO A 36 -1.58 9.74 -15.13
N SER A 37 -2.16 8.98 -14.20
CA SER A 37 -2.60 7.58 -14.39
C SER A 37 -1.56 6.48 -14.20
N THR A 38 -0.31 6.78 -13.84
CA THR A 38 0.74 5.75 -13.70
C THR A 38 1.12 5.52 -12.23
N THR A 39 1.36 4.27 -11.87
CA THR A 39 1.86 3.84 -10.55
C THR A 39 3.37 3.64 -10.58
N SER A 40 4.04 3.76 -9.44
CA SER A 40 5.47 3.44 -9.33
C SER A 40 5.76 2.00 -9.77
N PHE A 41 4.85 1.08 -9.45
CA PHE A 41 4.91 -0.32 -9.89
C PHE A 41 4.88 -0.46 -11.41
N GLU A 42 3.96 0.23 -12.09
CA GLU A 42 3.88 0.22 -13.57
C GLU A 42 5.15 0.77 -14.21
N MET A 43 5.74 1.83 -13.66
CA MET A 43 6.99 2.39 -14.18
C MET A 43 8.16 1.42 -14.03
N LEU A 44 8.23 0.68 -12.93
CA LEU A 44 9.32 -0.25 -12.66
C LEU A 44 9.17 -1.57 -13.44
N HIS A 45 7.95 -2.08 -13.56
CA HIS A 45 7.69 -3.43 -14.10
C HIS A 45 7.07 -3.43 -15.50
N GLY A 46 6.67 -2.28 -16.05
CA GLY A 46 6.08 -2.16 -17.38
C GLY A 46 4.69 -2.82 -17.54
N LYS A 47 4.01 -3.17 -16.43
CA LYS A 47 2.68 -3.78 -16.43
C LYS A 47 1.83 -3.25 -15.28
N LYS A 48 0.51 -3.34 -15.44
CA LYS A 48 -0.44 -2.95 -14.40
C LYS A 48 -0.28 -3.84 -13.14
N PRO A 49 -0.39 -3.27 -11.93
CA PRO A 49 -0.44 -4.07 -10.72
C PRO A 49 -1.68 -4.94 -10.70
N ASP A 50 -1.52 -6.20 -10.30
CA ASP A 50 -2.65 -7.06 -9.93
C ASP A 50 -3.02 -6.76 -8.47
N ILE A 51 -4.24 -6.28 -8.25
CA ILE A 51 -4.76 -5.90 -6.93
C ILE A 51 -5.86 -6.86 -6.44
N SER A 52 -6.10 -7.97 -7.14
CA SER A 52 -7.16 -8.95 -6.80
C SER A 52 -6.98 -9.58 -5.42
N HIS A 53 -5.75 -9.58 -4.91
CA HIS A 53 -5.40 -10.14 -3.61
C HIS A 53 -5.45 -9.13 -2.46
N LEU A 54 -5.77 -7.85 -2.71
CA LEU A 54 -5.82 -6.84 -1.67
C LEU A 54 -6.96 -7.12 -0.68
N GLN A 55 -6.66 -6.95 0.60
CA GLN A 55 -7.60 -7.06 1.72
C GLN A 55 -7.40 -5.89 2.68
N VAL A 56 -8.40 -5.65 3.54
CA VAL A 56 -8.28 -4.68 4.63
C VAL A 56 -7.18 -5.14 5.57
N PHE A 57 -6.28 -4.22 5.95
CA PHE A 57 -5.19 -4.56 6.86
C PHE A 57 -5.75 -5.00 8.22
N GLY A 58 -5.40 -6.23 8.64
CA GLY A 58 -5.87 -6.83 9.89
C GLY A 58 -7.18 -7.61 9.80
N ALA A 59 -7.71 -7.83 8.59
CA ALA A 59 -8.82 -8.76 8.33
C ALA A 59 -8.41 -10.24 8.47
#